data_AF-A0A0F2TLZ7-F1
#
_entry.id   AF-A0A0F2TLZ7-F1
#
_cell.length_a   1.000
_cell.length_b   1.000
_cell.length_c   1.000
_cell.angle_alpha   90.00
_cell.angle_beta   90.00
_cell.angle_gamma   90.00
#
_symmetry.space_group_name_H-M   'P 1'
#
loop_
_entity.id
_entity.type
_entity.pdbx_description
1 polymer ?
#
loop_
_entity_poly.entity_id
_entity_poly.type
_entity_poly.pdbx_seq_one_letter_code
_entity_poly.pdbx_strand_id
1 'polypeptide(L)'
;MTIAGLVLSTVALAGCSSGGTSPAPAAAASPPAGSTSSAAPSAAAPVAASPTAAPLSFRYHALGKQEFIDQTLSIGNRGRTSVAPTLAITAVDGSGKDLPDVRVTTAYGSDRGSLVVQPGGGFDVLAFSGAGADQVADVRVTVKESAPADLPADVSLVEAEPADAAGRPMSKFDAFEQVVLNNPNTTAVSVRVVYLVYDEPQPGKSQQVVEAVPIGGLTAVPAGGTAAVPVSGEAKAAVRKYAHGPAVSVKVYFSR
;
A
#
# COMPACT_ATOMS: atom_id res chain seq x y z
N MET A 1 37.87 17.99 18.18
CA MET A 1 38.05 18.95 17.06
C MET A 1 36.69 19.59 16.83
N THR A 2 36.54 20.81 17.34
CA THR A 2 35.26 21.53 17.48
C THR A 2 35.12 22.48 16.31
N ILE A 3 33.99 22.46 15.59
CA ILE A 3 33.54 23.59 14.78
C ILE A 3 32.04 23.77 15.00
N ALA A 4 31.72 24.89 15.65
CA ALA A 4 30.40 25.46 15.78
C ALA A 4 30.00 26.14 14.46
N GLY A 5 28.73 26.02 14.08
CA GLY A 5 28.13 26.73 12.94
C GLY A 5 26.78 27.31 13.34
N LEU A 6 26.81 28.53 13.85
CA LEU A 6 25.67 29.40 14.14
C LEU A 6 25.23 30.08 12.83
N VAL A 7 23.95 30.03 12.46
CA VAL A 7 23.38 30.99 11.49
C VAL A 7 22.03 31.50 11.99
N LEU A 8 21.96 32.83 12.08
CA LEU A 8 20.84 33.65 12.48
C LEU A 8 19.90 33.95 11.30
N SER A 9 18.60 33.98 11.63
CA SER A 9 17.58 34.98 11.25
C SER A 9 17.23 35.23 9.77
N THR A 10 15.93 35.16 9.47
CA THR A 10 15.15 36.35 9.07
C THR A 10 13.65 36.10 9.17
N VAL A 11 12.95 37.03 9.81
CA VAL A 11 11.49 37.16 9.89
C VAL A 11 11.06 38.11 8.78
N ALA A 12 9.96 37.79 8.08
CA ALA A 12 9.21 38.76 7.30
C ALA A 12 7.71 38.62 7.60
N LEU A 13 7.13 39.75 8.01
CA LEU A 13 5.72 39.98 8.33
C LEU A 13 5.00 40.61 7.13
N ALA A 14 3.67 40.48 7.18
CA ALA A 14 2.63 41.38 6.66
C ALA A 14 2.03 41.10 5.28
N GLY A 15 0.70 41.11 5.26
CA GLY A 15 -0.14 41.18 4.06
C GLY A 15 -1.61 40.87 4.31
N CYS A 16 -2.31 41.71 5.07
CA CYS A 16 -3.78 41.72 5.13
C CYS A 16 -4.36 42.34 3.84
N SER A 17 -5.49 41.82 3.34
CA SER A 17 -6.52 42.64 2.70
C SER A 17 -7.87 41.91 2.68
N SER A 18 -8.91 42.70 2.87
CA SER A 18 -10.28 42.38 3.25
C SER A 18 -11.28 42.88 2.21
N GLY A 19 -12.46 42.26 2.15
CA GLY A 19 -13.70 42.83 1.60
C GLY A 19 -14.20 42.11 0.35
N GLY A 20 -15.49 41.82 0.17
CA GLY A 20 -16.66 42.10 0.97
C GLY A 20 -17.94 41.79 0.15
N THR A 21 -18.99 41.41 0.87
CA THR A 21 -20.44 41.61 0.57
C THR A 21 -21.12 40.93 -0.64
N SER A 22 -22.00 39.97 -0.32
CA SER A 22 -23.26 39.71 -1.03
C SER A 22 -24.24 40.89 -0.92
N PRO A 23 -25.27 40.96 -1.77
CA PRO A 23 -26.59 40.46 -1.32
C PRO A 23 -27.46 39.79 -2.42
N ALA A 24 -28.36 38.91 -1.98
CA ALA A 24 -29.62 38.50 -2.64
C ALA A 24 -30.72 39.57 -2.30
N PRO A 25 -32.01 39.55 -2.76
CA PRO A 25 -32.86 38.39 -3.07
C PRO A 25 -34.00 38.60 -4.12
N ALA A 26 -34.96 37.65 -4.09
CA ALA A 26 -36.37 37.68 -4.55
C ALA A 26 -36.67 37.26 -6.00
N ALA A 27 -37.81 36.69 -6.37
CA ALA A 27 -38.78 35.74 -5.82
C ALA A 27 -39.88 35.59 -6.89
N ALA A 28 -40.52 34.40 -6.91
CA ALA A 28 -41.89 34.13 -7.36
C ALA A 28 -42.22 33.91 -8.86
N ALA A 29 -42.98 32.81 -9.02
CA ALA A 29 -44.15 32.58 -9.88
C ALA A 29 -44.02 31.60 -11.06
N SER A 30 -44.88 30.58 -11.02
CA SER A 30 -45.34 29.69 -12.10
C SER A 30 -46.89 29.76 -12.12
N PRO A 31 -47.65 29.12 -13.03
CA PRO A 31 -47.49 28.79 -14.47
C PRO A 31 -48.73 29.34 -15.28
N PRO A 32 -49.04 28.89 -16.53
CA PRO A 32 -49.86 27.68 -16.71
C PRO A 32 -49.57 26.84 -17.98
N ALA A 33 -50.38 25.78 -18.10
CA ALA A 33 -50.34 24.61 -18.96
C ALA A 33 -50.19 24.82 -20.49
N GLY A 34 -49.55 23.82 -21.12
CA GLY A 34 -49.55 23.60 -22.56
C GLY A 34 -49.11 22.18 -22.88
N SER A 35 -50.08 21.30 -23.11
CA SER A 35 -49.91 19.92 -23.56
C SER A 35 -49.60 19.85 -25.05
N THR A 36 -48.48 19.24 -25.45
CA THR A 36 -48.35 18.57 -26.75
C THR A 36 -47.51 17.30 -26.61
N SER A 37 -48.14 16.21 -27.04
CA SER A 37 -47.56 14.89 -27.25
C SER A 37 -46.52 14.96 -28.38
N SER A 38 -45.30 14.48 -28.13
CA SER A 38 -44.36 14.13 -29.19
C SER A 38 -43.54 12.93 -28.74
N ALA A 39 -43.80 11.80 -29.40
CA ALA A 39 -43.06 10.56 -29.23
C ALA A 39 -41.62 10.75 -29.72
N ALA A 40 -40.66 10.72 -28.79
CA ALA A 40 -39.25 10.68 -29.13
C ALA A 40 -38.81 9.22 -29.40
N PRO A 41 -37.97 8.97 -30.41
CA PRO A 41 -37.43 7.64 -30.69
C PRO A 41 -36.53 7.19 -29.54
N SER A 42 -36.66 5.92 -29.16
CA SER A 42 -35.81 5.24 -28.20
C SER A 42 -34.36 5.27 -28.68
N ALA A 43 -33.58 6.21 -28.15
CA ALA A 43 -32.14 6.22 -28.29
C ALA A 43 -31.60 5.03 -27.48
N ALA A 44 -31.10 4.03 -28.18
CA ALA A 44 -30.33 2.94 -27.58
C ALA A 44 -29.21 3.57 -26.73
N ALA A 45 -29.24 3.28 -25.43
CA ALA A 45 -28.17 3.67 -24.53
C ALA A 45 -26.84 3.13 -25.08
N PRO A 46 -25.76 3.95 -25.11
CA PRO A 46 -24.45 3.44 -25.49
C PRO A 46 -24.09 2.33 -24.50
N VAL A 47 -23.84 1.14 -25.04
CA VAL A 47 -23.27 0.02 -24.28
C VAL A 47 -21.98 0.55 -23.67
N ALA A 48 -21.97 0.73 -22.36
CA ALA A 48 -20.78 1.12 -21.62
C ALA A 48 -19.69 0.12 -21.99
N ALA A 49 -18.62 0.63 -22.62
CA ALA A 49 -17.43 -0.17 -22.88
C ALA A 49 -17.02 -0.81 -21.55
N SER A 50 -17.00 -2.14 -21.51
CA SER A 50 -16.47 -2.84 -20.35
C SER A 50 -15.08 -2.27 -20.09
N PRO A 51 -14.76 -1.82 -18.86
CA PRO A 51 -13.41 -1.39 -18.57
C PRO A 51 -12.49 -2.57 -18.88
N THR A 52 -11.65 -2.42 -19.90
CA THR A 52 -10.60 -3.38 -20.23
C THR A 52 -9.84 -3.64 -18.93
N ALA A 53 -10.01 -4.83 -18.37
CA ALA A 53 -9.37 -5.20 -17.12
C ALA A 53 -7.88 -4.84 -17.21
N ALA A 54 -7.37 -4.12 -16.23
CA ALA A 54 -5.95 -3.78 -16.17
C ALA A 54 -5.13 -5.07 -16.38
N PRO A 55 -4.14 -5.10 -17.28
CA PRO A 55 -3.43 -6.32 -17.66
C PRO A 55 -2.43 -6.70 -16.56
N LEU A 56 -2.97 -7.13 -15.43
CA LEU A 56 -2.20 -7.67 -14.31
C LEU A 56 -1.82 -9.12 -14.61
N SER A 57 -0.59 -9.48 -14.26
CA SER A 57 -0.07 -10.83 -14.34
C SER A 57 0.51 -11.23 -12.99
N PHE A 58 0.41 -12.49 -12.65
CA PHE A 58 0.74 -12.99 -11.31
C PHE A 58 1.72 -14.15 -11.41
N ARG A 59 2.72 -14.15 -10.55
CA ARG A 59 3.64 -15.28 -10.38
C ARG A 59 4.00 -15.41 -8.91
N TYR A 60 3.77 -16.59 -8.38
CA TYR A 60 4.13 -16.89 -7.01
C TYR A 60 5.51 -17.54 -6.92
N HIS A 61 6.20 -17.23 -5.83
CA HIS A 61 7.55 -17.68 -5.52
C HIS A 61 7.56 -18.23 -4.10
N ALA A 62 7.49 -19.56 -3.96
CA ALA A 62 7.57 -20.21 -2.66
C ALA A 62 8.93 -19.94 -1.99
N LEU A 63 10.01 -20.03 -2.76
CA LEU A 63 11.37 -19.67 -2.33
C LEU A 63 11.80 -18.40 -3.06
N GLY A 64 12.24 -17.41 -2.30
CA GLY A 64 12.96 -16.26 -2.79
C GLY A 64 14.29 -16.69 -3.41
N LYS A 65 14.84 -15.85 -4.28
CA LYS A 65 16.27 -15.92 -4.57
C LYS A 65 17.04 -15.56 -3.29
N GLN A 66 18.33 -15.88 -3.21
CA GLN A 66 19.16 -15.51 -2.05
C GLN A 66 18.93 -14.03 -1.67
N GLU A 67 18.65 -13.77 -0.39
CA GLU A 67 18.32 -12.45 0.19
C GLU A 67 16.92 -11.87 -0.11
N PHE A 68 16.05 -12.62 -0.80
CA PHE A 68 14.65 -12.22 -1.01
C PHE A 68 13.70 -12.92 -0.04
N ILE A 69 12.55 -12.29 0.19
CA ILE A 69 11.48 -12.84 1.03
C ILE A 69 10.84 -14.03 0.31
N ASP A 70 10.75 -15.16 1.00
CA ASP A 70 9.99 -16.32 0.55
C ASP A 70 8.49 -16.01 0.47
N GLN A 71 7.73 -16.85 -0.23
CA GLN A 71 6.27 -16.72 -0.34
C GLN A 71 5.80 -15.40 -0.98
N THR A 72 6.56 -14.91 -1.96
CA THR A 72 6.27 -13.64 -2.63
C THR A 72 5.34 -13.84 -3.83
N LEU A 73 4.32 -13.00 -3.95
CA LEU A 73 3.49 -12.86 -5.15
C LEU A 73 3.99 -11.68 -5.98
N SER A 74 4.67 -11.97 -7.09
CA SER A 74 5.02 -10.96 -8.10
C SER A 74 3.76 -10.54 -8.88
N ILE A 75 3.52 -9.24 -8.98
CA ILE A 75 2.38 -8.64 -9.68
C ILE A 75 2.92 -7.76 -10.81
N GLY A 76 2.84 -8.24 -12.05
CA GLY A 76 3.21 -7.45 -13.22
C GLY A 76 2.06 -6.59 -13.69
N ASN A 77 2.25 -5.28 -13.83
CA ASN A 77 1.28 -4.36 -14.39
C ASN A 77 1.79 -3.86 -15.75
N ARG A 78 1.19 -4.37 -16.84
CA ARG A 78 1.52 -3.95 -18.21
C ARG A 78 0.75 -2.71 -18.67
N GLY A 79 -0.10 -2.15 -17.79
CA GLY A 79 -0.80 -0.91 -18.03
C GLY A 79 0.13 0.29 -17.97
N ARG A 80 -0.40 1.46 -18.33
CA ARG A 80 0.33 2.74 -18.30
C ARG A 80 0.10 3.54 -17.03
N THR A 81 -0.75 3.05 -16.14
CA THR A 81 -1.18 3.73 -14.91
C THR A 81 -1.02 2.79 -13.71
N SER A 82 -0.76 3.38 -12.55
CA SER A 82 -0.77 2.66 -11.28
C SER A 82 -2.18 2.20 -10.93
N VAL A 83 -2.30 1.02 -10.33
CA VAL A 83 -3.58 0.45 -9.91
C VAL A 83 -3.46 -0.18 -8.52
N ALA A 84 -4.56 -0.24 -7.79
CA ALA A 84 -4.67 -0.98 -6.54
C ALA A 84 -5.65 -2.15 -6.74
N PRO A 85 -5.15 -3.39 -6.89
CA PRO A 85 -6.01 -4.54 -7.07
C PRO A 85 -6.61 -5.03 -5.75
N THR A 86 -7.81 -5.61 -5.84
CA THR A 86 -8.39 -6.49 -4.83
C THR A 86 -8.37 -7.90 -5.41
N LEU A 87 -7.50 -8.75 -4.86
CA LEU A 87 -7.26 -10.11 -5.32
C LEU A 87 -8.02 -11.12 -4.46
N ALA A 88 -8.58 -12.15 -5.11
CA ALA A 88 -8.86 -13.42 -4.43
C ALA A 88 -7.75 -14.40 -4.77
N ILE A 89 -7.17 -15.01 -3.74
CA ILE A 89 -6.00 -15.89 -3.86
C ILE A 89 -6.37 -17.25 -3.27
N THR A 90 -6.28 -18.30 -4.09
CA THR A 90 -6.53 -19.69 -3.69
C THR A 90 -5.21 -20.44 -3.68
N ALA A 91 -4.85 -21.06 -2.56
CA ALA A 91 -3.67 -21.92 -2.49
C ALA A 91 -3.90 -23.24 -3.22
N VAL A 92 -2.88 -23.76 -3.90
CA VAL A 92 -2.91 -25.06 -4.57
C VAL A 92 -1.71 -25.91 -4.22
N ASP A 93 -1.89 -27.23 -4.24
CA ASP A 93 -0.82 -28.21 -4.02
C ASP A 93 0.05 -28.43 -5.26
N GLY A 94 1.07 -29.31 -5.14
CA GLY A 94 1.98 -29.64 -6.24
C GLY A 94 1.33 -30.34 -7.44
N SER A 95 0.09 -30.80 -7.32
CA SER A 95 -0.72 -31.34 -8.43
C SER A 95 -1.63 -30.29 -9.07
N GLY A 96 -1.66 -29.08 -8.52
CA GLY A 96 -2.53 -27.99 -8.95
C GLY A 96 -3.95 -28.06 -8.39
N LYS A 97 -4.21 -28.89 -7.38
CA LYS A 97 -5.50 -29.00 -6.71
C LYS A 97 -5.62 -27.94 -5.63
N ASP A 98 -6.80 -27.32 -5.53
CA ASP A 98 -7.13 -26.36 -4.50
C ASP A 98 -6.99 -26.97 -3.08
N LEU A 99 -6.47 -26.16 -2.16
CA LEU A 99 -6.34 -26.46 -0.74
C LEU A 99 -7.40 -25.66 0.03
N PRO A 100 -8.65 -26.17 0.19
CA PRO A 100 -9.78 -25.38 0.68
C PRO A 100 -9.67 -24.99 2.16
N ASP A 101 -8.91 -25.75 2.94
CA ASP A 101 -8.66 -25.49 4.37
C ASP A 101 -7.46 -24.57 4.61
N VAL A 102 -6.81 -24.10 3.54
CA VAL A 102 -5.69 -23.15 3.60
C VAL A 102 -6.20 -21.74 3.35
N ARG A 103 -6.06 -20.89 4.37
CA ARG A 103 -6.31 -19.46 4.28
C ARG A 103 -5.06 -18.73 3.81
N VAL A 104 -5.21 -17.91 2.78
CA VAL A 104 -4.18 -17.00 2.27
C VAL A 104 -4.45 -15.59 2.77
N THR A 105 -3.42 -14.92 3.27
CA THR A 105 -3.44 -13.48 3.58
C THR A 105 -2.27 -12.77 2.93
N THR A 106 -2.42 -11.46 2.72
CA THR A 106 -1.37 -10.63 2.13
C THR A 106 -0.86 -9.57 3.10
N ALA A 107 0.45 -9.40 3.16
CA ALA A 107 1.10 -8.45 4.05
C ALA A 107 0.84 -6.99 3.62
N TYR A 108 0.94 -6.70 2.32
CA TYR A 108 0.80 -5.34 1.79
C TYR A 108 -0.65 -5.00 1.39
N GLY A 109 -1.52 -6.00 1.31
CA GLY A 109 -2.95 -5.79 1.16
C GLY A 109 -3.43 -5.74 -0.29
N SER A 110 -2.80 -6.51 -1.17
CA SER A 110 -3.33 -6.78 -2.52
C SER A 110 -4.65 -7.56 -2.49
N ASP A 111 -5.01 -8.24 -1.40
CA ASP A 111 -6.32 -8.88 -1.20
C ASP A 111 -7.44 -7.89 -0.80
N ARG A 112 -7.10 -6.63 -0.54
CA ARG A 112 -8.01 -5.62 0.02
C ARG A 112 -7.87 -4.23 -0.60
N GLY A 113 -7.25 -4.12 -1.79
CA GLY A 113 -7.12 -2.86 -2.52
C GLY A 113 -6.19 -1.83 -1.87
N SER A 114 -5.35 -2.26 -0.92
CA SER A 114 -4.41 -1.35 -0.24
C SER A 114 -3.10 -1.19 -1.00
N LEU A 115 -2.54 -2.26 -1.57
CA LEU A 115 -1.28 -2.20 -2.31
C LEU A 115 -1.46 -1.49 -3.65
N VAL A 116 -0.69 -0.43 -3.90
CA VAL A 116 -0.59 0.22 -5.21
C VAL A 116 0.54 -0.42 -6.02
N VAL A 117 0.20 -0.87 -7.23
CA VAL A 117 1.10 -1.51 -8.20
C VAL A 117 1.35 -0.56 -9.36
N GLN A 118 2.59 -0.08 -9.46
CA GLN A 118 3.05 0.80 -10.53
C GLN A 118 3.07 0.09 -11.89
N PRO A 119 3.09 0.83 -13.02
CA PRO A 119 3.53 0.27 -14.30
C PRO A 119 4.87 -0.46 -14.15
N GLY A 120 5.01 -1.61 -14.81
CA GLY A 120 6.15 -2.52 -14.63
C GLY A 120 5.94 -3.55 -13.54
N GLY A 121 5.23 -3.20 -12.46
CA GLY A 121 4.75 -4.14 -11.45
C GLY A 121 5.13 -3.79 -10.02
N GLY A 122 5.04 -4.82 -9.18
CA GLY A 122 5.33 -4.80 -7.75
C GLY A 122 5.23 -6.22 -7.20
N PHE A 123 5.18 -6.35 -5.88
CA PHE A 123 4.97 -7.64 -5.25
C PHE A 123 4.21 -7.49 -3.94
N ASP A 124 3.62 -8.58 -3.47
CA ASP A 124 3.08 -8.73 -2.12
C ASP A 124 3.68 -9.97 -1.46
N VAL A 125 3.64 -10.05 -0.14
CA VAL A 125 4.10 -11.21 0.62
C VAL A 125 2.88 -11.97 1.12
N LEU A 126 2.84 -13.27 0.82
CA LEU A 126 1.76 -14.15 1.21
C LEU A 126 2.09 -14.85 2.53
N ALA A 127 1.06 -15.07 3.33
CA ALA A 127 1.10 -15.94 4.49
C ALA A 127 -0.01 -16.99 4.38
N PHE A 128 0.34 -18.24 4.67
CA PHE A 128 -0.55 -19.39 4.60
C PHE A 128 -0.83 -19.94 5.99
N SER A 129 -2.09 -20.26 6.27
CA SER A 129 -2.51 -20.82 7.55
C SER A 129 -3.63 -21.83 7.37
N GLY A 130 -3.79 -22.74 8.34
CA GLY A 130 -4.79 -23.81 8.27
C GLY A 130 -4.22 -25.17 7.86
N ALA A 131 -5.08 -26.16 7.73
CA ALA A 131 -4.68 -27.53 7.43
C ALA A 131 -4.15 -27.64 6.00
N GLY A 132 -2.93 -28.17 5.83
CA GLY A 132 -2.28 -28.29 4.52
C GLY A 132 -1.52 -27.05 4.06
N ALA A 133 -1.30 -26.04 4.91
CA ALA A 133 -0.53 -24.84 4.55
C ALA A 133 0.93 -25.18 4.17
N ASP A 134 1.49 -26.26 4.69
CA ASP A 134 2.81 -26.79 4.35
C ASP A 134 2.86 -27.51 2.98
N GLN A 135 1.70 -27.76 2.36
CA GLN A 135 1.57 -28.42 1.06
C GLN A 135 1.43 -27.41 -0.10
N VAL A 136 1.37 -26.12 0.20
CA VAL A 136 1.20 -25.07 -0.80
C VAL A 136 2.41 -25.06 -1.74
N ALA A 137 2.14 -25.30 -3.02
CA ALA A 137 3.16 -25.26 -4.08
C ALA A 137 2.99 -24.05 -4.99
N ASP A 138 1.75 -23.59 -5.18
CA ASP A 138 1.43 -22.41 -5.99
C ASP A 138 0.15 -21.72 -5.50
N VAL A 139 -0.24 -20.63 -6.14
CA VAL A 139 -1.51 -19.95 -5.92
C VAL A 139 -2.22 -19.62 -7.23
N ARG A 140 -3.54 -19.70 -7.21
CA ARG A 140 -4.41 -19.18 -8.28
C ARG A 140 -4.92 -17.81 -7.88
N VAL A 141 -4.73 -16.83 -8.75
CA VAL A 141 -5.15 -15.43 -8.51
C VAL A 141 -6.30 -15.05 -9.41
N THR A 142 -7.34 -14.45 -8.81
CA THR A 142 -8.43 -13.79 -9.53
C THR A 142 -8.48 -12.32 -9.13
N VAL A 143 -8.43 -11.42 -10.11
CA VAL A 143 -8.67 -9.99 -9.88
C VAL A 143 -10.17 -9.77 -9.68
N LYS A 144 -10.59 -9.33 -8.50
CA LYS A 144 -11.98 -8.99 -8.19
C LYS A 144 -12.29 -7.55 -8.57
N GLU A 145 -11.36 -6.66 -8.23
CA GLU A 145 -11.43 -5.24 -8.54
C GLU A 145 -10.02 -4.73 -8.84
N SER A 146 -9.94 -3.65 -9.63
CA SER A 146 -8.69 -2.93 -9.86
C SER A 146 -9.00 -1.45 -9.95
N ALA A 147 -8.73 -0.72 -8.88
CA ALA A 147 -9.01 0.71 -8.82
C ALA A 147 -7.80 1.52 -9.31
N PRO A 148 -7.99 2.60 -10.09
CA PRO A 148 -6.88 3.47 -10.50
C PRO A 148 -6.25 4.14 -9.28
N ALA A 149 -4.92 4.25 -9.24
CA ALA A 149 -4.20 4.91 -8.16
C ALA A 149 -3.44 6.14 -8.68
N ASP A 150 -3.47 7.21 -7.89
CA ASP A 150 -2.73 8.44 -8.18
C ASP A 150 -1.29 8.33 -7.67
N LEU A 151 -0.51 7.49 -8.37
CA LEU A 151 0.92 7.35 -8.20
C LEU A 151 1.54 7.39 -9.60
N PRO A 152 2.44 8.35 -9.89
CA PRO A 152 3.12 8.40 -11.17
C PRO A 152 3.86 7.10 -11.49
N ALA A 153 4.14 6.88 -12.78
CA ALA A 153 5.07 5.83 -13.17
C ALA A 153 6.49 6.19 -12.70
N ASP A 154 7.35 5.17 -12.58
CA ASP A 154 8.79 5.32 -12.33
C ASP A 154 9.13 6.03 -11.01
N VAL A 155 8.24 5.95 -10.01
CA VAL A 155 8.49 6.45 -8.67
C VAL A 155 9.40 5.45 -7.95
N SER A 156 10.52 5.97 -7.44
CA SER A 156 11.50 5.23 -6.65
C SER A 156 10.92 4.83 -5.29
N LEU A 157 11.38 3.70 -4.75
CA LEU A 157 10.93 3.23 -3.44
C LEU A 157 11.25 4.28 -2.35
N VAL A 158 10.32 4.43 -1.42
CA VAL A 158 10.56 5.15 -0.16
C VAL A 158 11.48 4.29 0.69
N GLU A 159 12.47 4.90 1.34
CA GLU A 159 13.33 4.23 2.30
C GLU A 159 12.68 4.27 3.68
N ALA A 160 12.90 3.24 4.48
CA ALA A 160 12.33 3.11 5.82
C ALA A 160 13.42 2.71 6.81
N GLU A 161 13.66 3.55 7.81
CA GLU A 161 14.68 3.37 8.82
C GLU A 161 14.04 3.30 10.22
N PRO A 162 14.16 2.17 10.94
CA PRO A 162 13.76 2.10 12.34
C PRO A 162 14.56 3.12 13.17
N ALA A 163 13.90 3.80 14.10
CA ALA A 163 14.52 4.82 14.93
C ALA A 163 13.93 4.89 16.34
N ASP A 164 14.69 5.49 17.26
CA ASP A 164 14.20 5.80 18.61
C ASP A 164 13.28 7.03 18.61
N ALA A 165 12.75 7.41 19.77
CA ALA A 165 11.87 8.57 19.93
C ALA A 165 12.49 9.91 19.47
N ALA A 166 13.83 10.02 19.48
CA ALA A 166 14.54 11.21 19.05
C ALA A 166 14.87 11.21 17.54
N GLY A 167 14.51 10.15 16.81
CA GLY A 167 14.78 10.01 15.38
C GLY A 167 16.17 9.49 15.08
N ARG A 168 16.87 8.92 16.07
CA ARG A 168 18.18 8.32 15.85
C ARG A 168 18.01 6.91 15.30
N PRO A 169 18.76 6.52 14.26
CA PRO A 169 18.75 5.18 13.69
C PRO A 169 18.88 4.07 14.74
N MET A 170 18.11 3.01 14.54
CA MET A 170 18.14 1.80 15.34
C MET A 170 18.17 0.57 14.43
N SER A 171 18.61 -0.56 14.98
CA SER A 171 18.45 -1.83 14.28
C SER A 171 16.97 -2.20 14.21
N LYS A 172 16.55 -2.83 13.11
CA LYS A 172 15.22 -3.47 13.01
C LYS A 172 15.00 -4.60 14.03
N PHE A 173 16.08 -5.08 14.63
CA PHE A 173 16.07 -6.07 15.71
C PHE A 173 15.97 -5.45 17.11
N ASP A 174 16.06 -4.12 17.23
CA ASP A 174 15.87 -3.45 18.52
C ASP A 174 14.40 -3.07 18.72
N ALA A 175 14.04 -2.73 19.96
CA ALA A 175 12.71 -2.20 20.28
C ALA A 175 12.57 -0.72 19.86
N PHE A 176 12.54 -0.45 18.55
CA PHE A 176 12.43 0.90 17.99
C PHE A 176 11.05 1.53 18.27
N GLU A 177 10.98 2.86 18.24
CA GLU A 177 9.78 3.62 18.63
C GLU A 177 9.11 4.34 17.46
N GLN A 178 9.81 4.49 16.33
CA GLN A 178 9.25 5.03 15.09
C GLN A 178 9.99 4.47 13.87
N VAL A 179 9.40 4.68 12.70
CA VAL A 179 10.05 4.44 11.41
C VAL A 179 10.16 5.78 10.69
N VAL A 180 11.38 6.20 10.39
CA VAL A 180 11.66 7.39 9.59
C VAL A 180 11.62 6.98 8.12
N LEU A 181 10.76 7.66 7.37
CA LEU A 181 10.59 7.48 5.94
C LEU A 181 11.36 8.57 5.21
N ASN A 182 12.09 8.19 4.16
CA ASN A 182 12.77 9.12 3.25
C ASN A 182 12.26 8.92 1.83
N ASN A 183 11.68 9.97 1.25
CA ASN A 183 11.14 9.94 -0.10
C ASN A 183 12.13 10.63 -1.06
N PRO A 184 12.86 9.88 -1.90
CA PRO A 184 13.81 10.46 -2.85
C PRO A 184 13.12 11.10 -4.06
N ASN A 185 11.80 10.94 -4.22
CA ASN A 185 11.08 11.38 -5.40
C ASN A 185 10.76 12.88 -5.35
N THR A 186 10.61 13.48 -6.53
CA THR A 186 10.20 14.89 -6.69
C THR A 186 8.70 15.12 -6.51
N THR A 187 7.93 14.06 -6.25
CA THR A 187 6.51 14.11 -5.92
C THR A 187 6.27 13.56 -4.52
N ALA A 188 5.25 14.08 -3.84
CA ALA A 188 4.76 13.46 -2.62
C ALA A 188 4.12 12.10 -2.95
N VAL A 189 4.25 11.15 -2.02
CA VAL A 189 3.74 9.78 -2.19
C VAL A 189 2.99 9.35 -0.94
N SER A 190 2.01 8.45 -1.10
CA SER A 190 1.30 7.83 0.00
C SER A 190 1.77 6.41 0.20
N VAL A 191 2.16 6.08 1.42
CA VAL A 191 2.71 4.76 1.77
C VAL A 191 2.13 4.24 3.07
N ARG A 192 2.24 2.93 3.26
CA ARG A 192 2.05 2.26 4.54
C ARG A 192 3.33 1.52 4.92
N VAL A 193 3.49 1.31 6.21
CA VAL A 193 4.62 0.59 6.79
C VAL A 193 4.10 -0.68 7.45
N VAL A 194 4.82 -1.77 7.29
CA VAL A 194 4.50 -3.06 7.92
C VAL A 194 5.74 -3.65 8.58
N TYR A 195 5.55 -4.20 9.78
CA TYR A 195 6.51 -5.03 10.47
C TYR A 195 6.21 -6.50 10.15
N LEU A 196 7.16 -7.18 9.53
CA LEU A 196 7.07 -8.58 9.16
C LEU A 196 7.93 -9.40 10.12
N VAL A 197 7.30 -10.41 10.71
CA VAL A 197 7.94 -11.42 11.54
C VAL A 197 7.91 -12.72 10.79
N TYR A 198 9.07 -13.35 10.70
CA TYR A 198 9.23 -14.59 9.98
C TYR A 198 9.45 -15.76 10.93
N ASP A 199 9.07 -16.95 10.49
CA ASP A 199 9.55 -18.17 11.13
C ASP A 199 11.02 -18.47 10.78
N GLU A 200 11.57 -19.46 11.46
CA GLU A 200 12.93 -19.98 11.25
C GLU A 200 12.81 -21.45 10.82
N PRO A 201 12.49 -21.71 9.55
CA PRO A 201 12.24 -23.06 9.09
C PRO A 201 13.57 -23.84 8.99
N GLN A 202 13.47 -25.17 8.97
CA GLN A 202 14.64 -26.02 8.72
C GLN A 202 15.27 -25.69 7.34
N PRO A 203 16.60 -25.83 7.16
CA PRO A 203 17.24 -25.56 5.88
C PRO A 203 16.55 -26.27 4.70
N GLY A 204 16.30 -25.54 3.62
CA GLY A 204 15.62 -26.05 2.42
C GLY A 204 14.09 -26.01 2.49
N LYS A 205 13.50 -25.55 3.59
CA LYS A 205 12.08 -25.20 3.68
C LYS A 205 11.91 -23.69 3.52
N SER A 206 10.76 -23.28 2.98
CA SER A 206 10.44 -21.87 2.80
C SER A 206 10.14 -21.19 4.12
N GLN A 207 10.70 -20.00 4.30
CA GLN A 207 10.33 -19.08 5.37
C GLN A 207 8.93 -18.52 5.13
N GLN A 208 8.16 -18.35 6.19
CA GLN A 208 6.80 -17.82 6.20
C GLN A 208 6.76 -16.53 7.00
N VAL A 209 5.94 -15.57 6.55
CA VAL A 209 5.50 -14.49 7.43
C VAL A 209 4.48 -15.06 8.40
N VAL A 210 4.85 -15.13 9.68
CA VAL A 210 3.95 -15.58 10.75
C VAL A 210 3.17 -14.43 11.38
N GLU A 211 3.66 -13.20 11.23
CA GLU A 211 2.97 -12.00 11.67
C GLU A 211 3.27 -10.83 10.73
N ALA A 212 2.22 -10.15 10.25
CA ALA A 212 2.33 -8.92 9.46
C ALA A 212 1.55 -7.83 10.19
N VAL A 213 2.28 -6.93 10.86
CA VAL A 213 1.70 -5.91 11.73
C VAL A 213 1.85 -4.54 11.11
N PRO A 214 0.75 -3.86 10.72
CA PRO A 214 0.83 -2.49 10.23
C PRO A 214 1.43 -1.56 11.29
N ILE A 215 2.38 -0.71 10.88
CA ILE A 215 2.91 0.37 11.71
C ILE A 215 2.20 1.66 11.28
N GLY A 216 1.37 2.20 12.18
CA GLY A 216 0.63 3.43 11.92
C GLY A 216 -0.46 3.29 10.84
N GLY A 217 -0.78 4.40 10.19
CA GLY A 217 -1.79 4.49 9.13
C GLY A 217 -1.20 4.77 7.74
N LEU A 218 -2.05 5.22 6.82
CA LEU A 218 -1.60 5.77 5.53
C LEU A 218 -0.82 7.07 5.80
N THR A 219 0.41 7.14 5.30
CA THR A 219 1.32 8.27 5.55
C THR A 219 1.68 8.93 4.23
N ALA A 220 1.44 10.24 4.14
CA ALA A 220 1.93 11.06 3.04
C ALA A 220 3.39 11.46 3.34
N VAL A 221 4.31 11.12 2.45
CA VAL A 221 5.72 11.53 2.55
C VAL A 221 5.96 12.64 1.51
N PRO A 222 6.39 13.85 1.94
CA PRO A 222 6.63 14.96 1.02
C PRO A 222 7.68 14.64 -0.05
N ALA A 223 7.62 15.35 -1.17
CA ALA A 223 8.65 15.29 -2.21
C ALA A 223 10.04 15.64 -1.64
N GLY A 224 11.05 14.81 -1.90
CA GLY A 224 12.42 15.01 -1.42
C GLY A 224 12.55 15.12 0.11
N GLY A 225 11.53 14.67 0.84
CA GLY A 225 11.37 14.93 2.27
C GLY A 225 11.24 13.66 3.09
N THR A 226 11.09 13.86 4.39
CA THR A 226 10.95 12.78 5.36
C THR A 226 9.62 12.86 6.09
N ALA A 227 9.19 11.71 6.63
CA ALA A 227 8.06 11.60 7.54
C ALA A 227 8.39 10.57 8.63
N ALA A 228 7.92 10.77 9.85
CA ALA A 228 8.09 9.80 10.93
C ALA A 228 6.76 9.11 11.22
N VAL A 229 6.77 7.77 11.26
CA VAL A 229 5.60 6.95 11.60
C VAL A 229 5.80 6.38 13.01
N PRO A 230 5.02 6.82 14.01
CA PRO A 230 5.17 6.33 15.37
C PRO A 230 4.74 4.85 15.49
N VAL A 231 5.52 4.07 16.23
CA VAL A 231 5.20 2.68 16.58
C VAL A 231 4.34 2.69 17.83
N SER A 232 3.08 2.31 17.69
CA SER A 232 2.08 2.33 18.76
C SER A 232 1.19 1.09 18.72
N GLY A 233 0.35 0.90 19.75
CA GLY A 233 -0.62 -0.20 19.81
C GLY A 233 0.01 -1.58 19.60
N GLU A 234 -0.61 -2.38 18.73
CA GLU A 234 -0.17 -3.74 18.38
C GLU A 234 1.24 -3.77 17.80
N ALA A 235 1.61 -2.79 16.96
CA ALA A 235 2.96 -2.70 16.42
C ALA A 235 4.02 -2.53 17.52
N LYS A 236 3.73 -1.73 18.55
CA LYS A 236 4.64 -1.58 19.71
C LYS A 236 4.77 -2.86 20.52
N ALA A 237 3.67 -3.60 20.66
CA ALA A 237 3.70 -4.90 21.32
C ALA A 237 4.54 -5.92 20.52
N ALA A 238 4.33 -6.00 19.20
CA ALA A 238 5.07 -6.89 18.31
C ALA A 238 6.56 -6.57 18.27
N VAL A 239 6.94 -5.30 18.04
CA VAL A 239 8.34 -4.86 18.02
C VAL A 239 9.06 -5.19 19.34
N ARG A 240 8.39 -5.01 20.49
CA ARG A 240 8.98 -5.40 21.79
C ARG A 240 9.08 -6.91 21.97
N LYS A 241 8.06 -7.66 21.54
CA LYS A 241 8.01 -9.12 21.66
C LYS A 241 9.12 -9.79 20.85
N TYR A 242 9.43 -9.26 19.67
CA TYR A 242 10.42 -9.84 18.75
C TYR A 242 11.75 -9.07 18.73
N ALA A 243 11.93 -8.09 19.61
CA ALA A 243 13.23 -7.45 19.80
C ALA A 243 14.27 -8.48 20.24
N HIS A 244 15.46 -8.41 19.63
CA HIS A 244 16.55 -9.36 19.75
C HIS A 244 16.16 -10.81 19.39
N GLY A 245 15.00 -10.97 18.74
CA GLY A 245 14.39 -12.25 18.42
C GLY A 245 14.62 -12.64 16.96
N PRO A 246 13.62 -13.28 16.31
CA PRO A 246 13.80 -13.99 15.06
C PRO A 246 14.12 -13.06 13.88
N ALA A 247 14.21 -13.64 12.69
CA ALA A 247 14.21 -12.88 11.45
C ALA A 247 13.00 -11.94 11.37
N VAL A 248 13.26 -10.63 11.23
CA VAL A 248 12.25 -9.57 11.08
C VAL A 248 12.60 -8.61 9.95
N SER A 249 11.60 -7.92 9.41
CA SER A 249 11.78 -6.83 8.45
C SER A 249 10.78 -5.71 8.69
N VAL A 250 11.23 -4.47 8.50
CA VAL A 250 10.35 -3.32 8.28
C VAL A 250 10.27 -3.09 6.77
N LYS A 251 9.06 -3.01 6.22
CA LYS A 251 8.84 -2.77 4.79
C LYS A 251 7.87 -1.61 4.61
N VAL A 252 8.08 -0.87 3.53
CA VAL A 252 7.21 0.22 3.08
C VAL A 252 6.69 -0.11 1.69
N TYR A 253 5.43 0.21 1.44
CA TYR A 253 4.78 -0.03 0.17
C TYR A 253 3.83 1.13 -0.16
N PHE A 254 3.68 1.42 -1.45
CA PHE A 254 2.74 2.44 -1.90
C PHE A 254 1.31 1.99 -1.63
N SER A 255 0.50 2.90 -1.11
CA SER A 255 -0.88 2.62 -0.71
C SER A 255 -1.81 3.78 -1.04
N ARG A 256 -3.11 3.46 -1.09
CA ARG A 256 -4.22 4.42 -1.09
C ARG A 256 -5.14 4.23 0.11
#